data_AF-A0A8T8WHN3-F1
#
_entry.id   AF-A0A8T8WHN3-F1
#
_cell.length_a   1.000
_cell.length_b   1.000
_cell.length_c   1.000
_cell.angle_alpha   90.00
_cell.angle_beta   90.00
_cell.angle_gamma   90.00
#
_symmetry.space_group_name_H-M   'P 1'
#
loop_
_entity.id
_entity.type
_entity.pdbx_description
1 polymer ?
#
loop_
_entity_poly.entity_id
_entity_poly.type
_entity_poly.pdbx_seq_one_letter_code
_entity_poly.pdbx_strand_id
1 'polypeptide(L)'
;MNEHGNFTIDPYQREFGTWRTALQAADPDYLENYRQSDTETVPFGSNWPQIREEIITRDNESCLRCGMDRDTHRDQFGRDLPVHHRIPRRQFYNDPTQSVEDSNVPSNLLTLCIPCHRRLERMPVQPVVEY
;
A
#
# COMPACT_ATOMS: atom_id res chain seq x y z
N MET A 1 16.91 -9.05 -14.37
CA MET A 1 17.59 -10.09 -15.17
C MET A 1 17.47 -9.85 -16.66
N ASN A 2 16.29 -9.55 -17.22
CA ASN A 2 16.20 -9.30 -18.67
C ASN A 2 16.92 -8.03 -19.14
N GLU A 3 17.10 -7.03 -18.27
CA GLU A 3 17.80 -5.78 -18.61
C GLU A 3 19.30 -5.77 -18.25
N HIS A 4 19.77 -6.68 -17.36
CA HIS A 4 21.15 -6.64 -16.81
C HIS A 4 21.80 -8.01 -16.51
N GLY A 5 21.17 -9.13 -16.87
CA GLY A 5 21.69 -10.47 -16.62
C GLY A 5 22.39 -11.07 -17.84
N ASN A 6 23.61 -11.58 -17.66
CA ASN A 6 24.39 -12.25 -18.72
C ASN A 6 23.81 -13.61 -19.17
N PHE A 7 22.74 -14.07 -18.53
CA PHE A 7 22.12 -15.37 -18.79
C PHE A 7 20.59 -15.20 -18.89
N THR A 8 19.98 -15.99 -19.77
CA THR A 8 18.53 -16.08 -19.90
C THR A 8 17.93 -16.71 -18.64
N ILE A 9 16.65 -16.45 -18.37
CA ILE A 9 15.97 -16.93 -17.16
C ILE A 9 15.58 -18.43 -17.25
N ASP A 10 15.52 -18.97 -18.47
CA ASP A 10 14.99 -20.30 -18.75
C ASP A 10 15.76 -21.45 -18.08
N PRO A 11 17.12 -21.46 -18.03
CA PRO A 11 17.86 -22.50 -17.32
C PRO A 11 17.49 -22.55 -15.84
N TYR A 12 17.34 -21.40 -15.18
CA TYR A 12 16.96 -21.33 -13.77
C TYR A 12 15.53 -21.81 -13.52
N GLN A 13 14.60 -21.48 -14.43
CA GLN A 13 13.23 -21.96 -14.36
C GLN A 13 13.14 -23.48 -14.57
N ARG A 14 13.94 -24.05 -15.47
CA ARG A 14 13.95 -25.51 -15.71
C ARG A 14 14.48 -26.28 -14.51
N GLU A 15 15.60 -25.84 -13.92
CA GLU A 15 16.25 -26.59 -12.84
C GLU A 15 15.59 -26.34 -11.47
N PHE A 16 15.10 -25.14 -11.19
CA PHE A 16 14.60 -24.74 -9.86
C PHE A 16 13.11 -24.35 -9.85
N GLY A 17 12.43 -24.32 -11.01
CA GLY A 17 11.03 -23.94 -11.15
C GLY A 17 10.82 -22.42 -11.09
N THR A 18 11.15 -21.81 -9.94
CA THR A 18 11.01 -20.36 -9.75
C THR A 18 12.33 -19.72 -9.39
N TRP A 19 12.47 -18.43 -9.75
CA TRP A 19 13.63 -17.63 -9.35
C TRP A 19 13.81 -17.56 -7.83
N ARG A 20 12.70 -17.54 -7.07
CA ARG A 20 12.74 -17.56 -5.60
C ARG A 20 13.39 -18.86 -5.08
N THR A 21 13.05 -19.99 -5.68
CA THR A 21 13.64 -21.29 -5.35
C THR A 21 15.12 -21.35 -5.73
N ALA A 22 15.50 -20.78 -6.88
CA ALA A 22 16.89 -20.72 -7.31
C ALA A 22 17.76 -19.91 -6.34
N LEU A 23 17.26 -18.76 -5.87
CA LEU A 23 17.95 -17.93 -4.88
C LEU A 23 18.05 -18.62 -3.51
N GLN A 24 16.99 -19.29 -3.07
CA GLN A 24 17.04 -20.07 -1.83
C GLN A 24 18.00 -21.26 -1.91
N ALA A 25 18.17 -21.87 -3.08
CA ALA A 25 19.13 -22.97 -3.26
C ALA A 25 20.59 -22.46 -3.23
N ALA A 26 20.84 -21.25 -3.73
CA ALA A 26 22.16 -20.63 -3.75
C ALA A 26 22.57 -20.03 -2.38
N ASP A 27 21.58 -19.55 -1.63
CA ASP A 27 21.72 -19.03 -0.27
C ASP A 27 20.52 -19.53 0.56
N PRO A 28 20.71 -20.59 1.38
CA PRO A 28 19.63 -21.19 2.19
C PRO A 28 18.92 -20.19 3.11
N ASP A 29 19.65 -19.17 3.57
CA ASP A 29 19.16 -18.15 4.49
C ASP A 29 18.52 -16.97 3.73
N TYR A 30 18.56 -16.98 2.39
CA TYR A 30 18.02 -15.93 1.53
C TYR A 30 16.55 -15.61 1.88
N LEU A 31 15.71 -16.62 2.11
CA LEU A 31 14.30 -16.36 2.45
C LEU A 31 14.12 -15.79 3.84
N GLU A 32 14.99 -16.12 4.79
CA GLU A 32 14.95 -15.59 6.15
C GLU A 32 15.37 -14.11 6.16
N ASN A 33 16.41 -13.78 5.40
CA ASN A 33 16.85 -12.40 5.19
C ASN A 33 15.88 -11.59 4.31
N TYR A 34 15.27 -12.21 3.29
CA TYR A 34 14.25 -11.57 2.44
C TYR A 34 12.98 -11.22 3.22
N ARG A 35 12.62 -12.04 4.23
CA ARG A 35 11.49 -11.79 5.13
C ARG A 35 11.77 -10.72 6.17
N GLN A 36 13.03 -10.54 6.54
CA GLN A 36 13.51 -9.40 7.30
C GLN A 36 13.57 -8.17 6.38
N SER A 37 12.41 -7.73 5.85
CA SER A 37 12.36 -6.37 5.34
C SER A 37 12.43 -5.46 6.56
N ASP A 38 13.51 -4.69 6.68
CA ASP A 38 13.62 -3.50 7.54
C ASP A 38 12.66 -2.39 7.06
N THR A 39 11.46 -2.76 6.60
CA THR A 39 10.44 -1.78 6.28
C THR A 39 9.90 -1.28 7.60
N GLU A 40 10.54 -0.24 8.12
CA GLU A 40 10.10 0.53 9.26
C GLU A 40 8.60 0.80 9.14
N THR A 41 7.84 0.27 10.10
CA THR A 41 6.39 0.41 10.13
C THR A 41 6.07 1.84 10.55
N VAL A 42 5.82 2.72 9.58
CA VAL A 42 5.36 4.09 9.86
C VAL A 42 4.04 4.01 10.65
N PRO A 43 3.94 4.60 11.85
CA PRO A 43 2.73 4.53 12.67
C PRO A 43 1.60 5.36 12.05
N PHE A 44 0.35 5.14 12.44
CA PHE A 44 -0.77 5.97 11.97
C PHE A 44 -1.10 7.14 12.92
N GLY A 45 -0.52 7.16 14.13
CA GLY A 45 -0.96 8.04 15.22
C GLY A 45 -2.13 7.44 16.00
N SER A 46 -2.32 7.88 17.25
CA SER A 46 -3.27 7.28 18.19
C SER A 46 -4.74 7.48 17.81
N ASN A 47 -5.05 8.60 17.15
CA ASN A 47 -6.42 9.01 16.84
C ASN A 47 -6.93 8.46 15.49
N TRP A 48 -6.14 7.59 14.84
CA TRP A 48 -6.46 7.08 13.52
C TRP A 48 -7.81 6.37 13.41
N PRO A 49 -8.24 5.50 14.36
CA PRO A 49 -9.56 4.86 14.25
C PRO A 49 -10.71 5.86 14.15
N GLN A 50 -10.64 6.96 14.92
CA GLN A 50 -11.65 8.01 14.92
C GLN A 50 -11.63 8.80 13.60
N ILE A 51 -10.45 9.28 13.20
CA ILE A 51 -10.28 10.03 11.94
C ILE A 51 -10.73 9.18 10.75
N ARG A 52 -10.36 7.89 10.74
CA ARG A 52 -10.77 6.97 9.68
C ARG A 52 -12.29 6.88 9.55
N GLU A 53 -13.00 6.76 10.67
CA GLU A 53 -14.46 6.71 10.65
C GLU A 53 -15.06 8.04 10.14
N GLU A 54 -14.55 9.18 10.61
CA GLU A 54 -14.98 10.51 10.17
C GLU A 54 -14.83 10.69 8.65
N ILE A 55 -13.71 10.24 8.08
CA ILE A 55 -13.48 10.33 6.62
C ILE A 55 -14.41 9.40 5.84
N ILE A 56 -14.66 8.18 6.32
CA ILE A 56 -15.61 7.26 5.67
C ILE A 56 -17.03 7.85 5.71
N THR A 57 -17.46 8.41 6.84
CA THR A 57 -18.75 9.09 6.96
C THR A 57 -18.84 10.32 6.06
N ARG A 58 -17.79 11.16 6.02
CA ARG A 58 -17.71 12.34 5.12
C ARG A 58 -17.92 11.94 3.66
N ASP A 59 -17.33 10.83 3.25
CA ASP A 59 -17.37 10.33 1.87
C ASP A 59 -18.63 9.49 1.56
N ASN A 60 -19.69 9.71 2.34
CA ASN A 60 -20.98 9.05 2.22
C ASN A 60 -20.87 7.52 2.23
N GLU A 61 -19.95 7.00 3.05
CA GLU A 61 -19.67 5.57 3.21
C GLU A 61 -19.43 4.84 1.88
N SER A 62 -18.78 5.54 0.93
CA SER A 62 -18.63 5.05 -0.43
C SER A 62 -17.25 5.37 -1.00
N CYS A 63 -16.79 4.53 -1.92
CA CYS A 63 -15.56 4.79 -2.66
C CYS A 63 -15.73 6.05 -3.53
N LEU A 64 -14.95 7.10 -3.24
CA LEU A 64 -14.99 8.37 -3.98
C LEU A 64 -14.70 8.24 -5.49
N ARG A 65 -14.13 7.12 -5.93
CA ARG A 65 -13.75 6.89 -7.32
C ARG A 65 -14.76 6.09 -8.14
N CYS A 66 -15.39 5.07 -7.55
CA CYS A 66 -16.31 4.18 -8.28
C CYS A 66 -17.69 4.04 -7.65
N GLY A 67 -17.94 4.68 -6.51
CA GLY A 67 -19.23 4.65 -5.82
C GLY A 67 -19.57 3.35 -5.10
N MET A 68 -18.66 2.37 -5.04
CA MET A 68 -18.87 1.14 -4.25
C MET A 68 -19.10 1.51 -2.78
N ASP A 69 -20.27 1.16 -2.26
CA ASP A 69 -20.65 1.40 -0.87
C ASP A 69 -19.91 0.46 0.11
N ARG A 70 -19.95 0.84 1.39
CA ARG A 70 -19.24 0.18 2.49
C ARG A 70 -19.69 -1.26 2.70
N ASP A 71 -20.99 -1.54 2.58
CA ASP A 71 -21.54 -2.88 2.83
C ASP A 71 -21.19 -3.82 1.68
N THR A 72 -21.40 -3.41 0.43
CA THR A 72 -20.95 -4.15 -0.76
C THR A 72 -19.45 -4.45 -0.69
N HIS A 73 -18.64 -3.49 -0.24
CA HIS A 73 -17.20 -3.69 -0.05
C HIS A 73 -16.89 -4.74 1.04
N ARG A 74 -17.59 -4.69 2.18
CA ARG A 74 -17.42 -5.67 3.26
C ARG A 74 -17.78 -7.07 2.78
N ASP A 75 -18.90 -7.22 2.09
CA ASP A 75 -19.35 -8.50 1.54
C ASP A 75 -18.35 -9.07 0.53
N GLN A 76 -17.82 -8.22 -0.35
CA GLN A 76 -16.90 -8.67 -1.41
C GLN A 76 -15.48 -8.96 -0.90
N PHE A 77 -15.00 -8.23 0.11
CA PHE A 77 -13.59 -8.27 0.50
C PHE A 77 -13.32 -8.72 1.94
N GLY A 78 -14.37 -8.98 2.73
CA GLY A 78 -14.26 -9.40 4.14
C GLY A 78 -13.65 -8.32 5.05
N ARG A 79 -13.61 -7.07 4.59
CA ARG A 79 -13.04 -5.93 5.33
C ARG A 79 -13.67 -4.62 4.92
N ASP A 80 -13.58 -3.66 5.82
CA ASP A 80 -14.13 -2.32 5.66
C ASP A 80 -13.37 -1.49 4.60
N LEU A 81 -13.97 -0.38 4.14
CA LEU A 81 -13.38 0.54 3.18
C LEU A 81 -12.04 1.12 3.70
N PRO A 82 -10.92 1.01 2.97
CA PRO A 82 -9.68 1.68 3.36
C PRO A 82 -9.75 3.20 3.12
N VAL A 83 -9.00 3.94 3.95
CA VAL A 83 -8.73 5.37 3.75
C VAL A 83 -7.32 5.53 3.22
N HIS A 84 -7.19 6.25 2.12
CA HIS A 84 -5.95 6.47 1.38
C HIS A 84 -5.34 7.83 1.72
N HIS A 85 -4.03 7.84 1.99
CA HIS A 85 -3.25 9.08 2.11
C HIS A 85 -2.75 9.55 0.74
N ARG A 86 -3.09 10.79 0.35
CA ARG A 86 -2.67 11.39 -0.93
C ARG A 86 -1.18 11.70 -0.97
N ILE A 87 -0.70 12.29 0.12
CA ILE A 87 0.70 12.47 0.48
C ILE A 87 1.04 11.34 1.46
N PRO A 88 1.93 10.40 1.10
CA PRO A 88 2.23 9.24 1.94
C PRO A 88 2.75 9.64 3.33
N ARG A 89 2.29 8.95 4.37
CA ARG A 89 2.70 9.16 5.78
C ARG A 89 4.22 9.19 5.97
N ARG A 90 4.96 8.40 5.19
CA ARG A 90 6.43 8.35 5.25
C ARG A 90 7.08 9.71 4.96
N GLN A 91 6.46 10.58 4.16
CA GLN A 91 7.01 11.93 3.92
C GLN A 91 6.98 12.78 5.18
N PHE A 92 5.91 12.67 5.98
CA PHE A 92 5.77 13.37 7.26
C PHE A 92 6.66 12.74 8.33
N TYR A 93 6.71 11.41 8.40
CA TYR A 93 7.54 10.68 9.37
C TYR A 93 9.04 10.96 9.22
N ASN A 94 9.51 11.14 7.98
CA ASN A 94 10.92 11.41 7.69
C ASN A 94 11.29 12.90 7.80
N ASP A 95 10.31 13.78 8.02
CA ASP A 95 10.53 15.22 8.15
C ASP A 95 10.66 15.58 9.65
N PRO A 96 11.82 16.07 10.10
CA PRO A 96 12.05 16.39 11.52
C PRO A 96 11.19 17.56 12.03
N THR A 97 10.51 18.29 11.15
CA THR A 97 9.63 19.41 11.51
C THR A 97 8.16 19.05 11.57
N GLN A 98 7.80 17.81 11.21
CA GLN A 98 6.42 17.33 11.15
C GLN A 98 6.21 16.10 12.05
N SER A 99 4.96 15.87 12.39
CA SER A 99 4.47 14.68 13.07
C SER A 99 3.76 13.76 12.09
N VAL A 100 3.57 12.49 12.44
CA VAL A 100 2.78 11.60 11.59
C VAL A 100 1.31 11.99 11.56
N GLU A 101 0.84 12.62 12.64
CA GLU A 101 -0.51 13.17 12.76
C GLU A 101 -0.79 14.23 11.70
N ASP A 102 0.21 14.99 11.24
CA ASP A 102 0.08 15.97 10.15
C ASP A 102 -0.34 15.31 8.82
N SER A 103 -0.02 14.02 8.65
CA SER A 103 -0.49 13.25 7.50
C SER A 103 -1.99 12.94 7.53
N ASN A 104 -2.65 13.05 8.69
CA ASN A 104 -4.04 12.65 8.89
C ASN A 104 -5.04 13.81 8.72
N VAL A 105 -4.63 14.92 8.11
CA VAL A 105 -5.56 16.02 7.78
C VAL A 105 -6.59 15.57 6.74
N PRO A 106 -7.88 15.95 6.87
CA PRO A 106 -8.94 15.46 5.96
C PRO A 106 -8.68 15.70 4.47
N SER A 107 -8.00 16.80 4.11
CA SER A 107 -7.63 17.12 2.72
C SER A 107 -6.62 16.14 2.12
N ASN A 108 -5.87 15.41 2.97
CA ASN A 108 -4.92 14.38 2.59
C ASN A 108 -5.55 12.97 2.55
N LEU A 109 -6.83 12.82 2.90
CA LEU A 109 -7.47 11.51 3.09
C LEU A 109 -8.64 11.29 2.11
N LEU A 110 -8.69 10.10 1.52
CA LEU A 110 -9.73 9.68 0.58
C LEU A 110 -10.28 8.30 0.94
N THR A 111 -11.60 8.13 0.99
CA THR A 111 -12.22 6.80 1.10
C THR A 111 -12.24 6.11 -0.27
N LEU A 112 -11.58 4.95 -0.38
CA LEU A 112 -11.47 4.20 -1.64
C LEU A 112 -11.73 2.71 -1.40
N CYS A 113 -12.33 2.00 -2.35
CA CYS A 113 -12.35 0.54 -2.32
C CYS A 113 -10.96 -0.05 -2.60
N ILE A 114 -10.71 -1.30 -2.20
CA ILE A 114 -9.40 -1.97 -2.39
C ILE A 114 -8.90 -1.94 -3.84
N PRO A 115 -9.71 -2.19 -4.88
CA PRO A 115 -9.24 -2.08 -6.26
C PRO A 115 -8.80 -0.66 -6.63
N CYS A 116 -9.55 0.36 -6.20
CA CYS A 116 -9.22 1.76 -6.47
C CYS A 116 -7.99 2.21 -5.69
N HIS A 117 -7.88 1.82 -4.43
CA HIS A 117 -6.72 2.07 -3.57
C HIS A 117 -5.44 1.55 -4.20
N ARG A 118 -5.41 0.26 -4.57
CA ARG A 118 -4.25 -0.38 -5.21
C ARG A 118 -3.86 0.25 -6.54
N ARG A 119 -4.85 0.74 -7.30
CA ARG A 119 -4.58 1.42 -8.57
C ARG A 119 -3.92 2.78 -8.33
N LEU A 120 -4.35 3.49 -7.28
CA LEU A 120 -3.80 4.80 -6.93
C LEU A 120 -2.38 4.69 -6.35
N GLU A 121 -2.12 3.70 -5.49
CA GLU A 121 -0.79 3.42 -4.91
C GLU A 121 0.29 3.16 -5.97
N ARG A 122 -0.09 2.71 -7.16
CA ARG A 122 0.82 2.41 -8.27
C ARG A 122 1.08 3.61 -9.19
N MET A 123 0.43 4.74 -8.95
CA MET A 123 0.66 5.94 -9.75
C MET A 123 1.91 6.68 -9.26
N PRO A 124 2.81 7.10 -10.16
CA PRO A 124 4.02 7.83 -9.78
C PRO A 124 3.72 9.22 -9.20
N VAL A 125 2.57 9.79 -9.56
CA VAL A 125 2.01 11.03 -9.00
C VAL A 125 0.52 10.80 -8.75
N GLN A 126 0.05 11.11 -7.55
CA GLN A 126 -1.36 11.03 -7.24
C GLN A 126 -2.11 12.26 -7.80
N PRO A 127 -3.25 12.07 -8.47
CA PRO A 127 -4.04 13.17 -9.01
C PRO A 127 -4.54 14.10 -7.89
N VAL A 128 -4.59 15.40 -8.21
CA VAL A 128 -5.30 16.35 -7.36
C VAL A 128 -6.79 16.10 -7.56
N VAL A 129 -7.49 15.64 -6.51
CA VAL A 129 -8.96 15.57 -6.50
C VAL A 129 -9.43 16.90 -5.94
N GLU A 130 -10.00 17.75 -6.79
CA GLU A 130 -10.69 18.98 -6.39
C GLU A 130 -12.14 18.62 -6.02
N TYR A 131 -12.64 19.19 -4.92
CA TYR A 131 -14.00 18.96 -4.40
C TYR A 131 -14.92 20.10 -4.82
#